data_AF-K7XM82-F1
#
_entry.id   AF-K7XM82-F1
#
_cell.length_a   1.000
_cell.length_b   1.000
_cell.length_c   1.000
_cell.angle_alpha   90.00
_cell.angle_beta   90.00
_cell.angle_gamma   90.00
#
_symmetry.space_group_name_H-M   'P 1'
#
loop_
_entity.id
_entity.type
_entity.pdbx_description
1 polymer ?
#
loop_
_entity_poly.entity_id
_entity_poly.type
_entity_poly.pdbx_seq_one_letter_code
_entity_poly.pdbx_strand_id
1 'polypeptide(L)'
;LGPLHTEFDGKGYAYTSMFISSEIVKWKLGTWEVVDRVPTYYSIGHLMIPGGDSKKPFGKYVLAMNKITKDRYPPTGAELTQSAQLFDISGEKMKLLLDFPTIGEPHYAQALPASLIRDKQVKFYSLKESTHPRVARAESETGIERSGRRVNVKMIAIRSHFAPDNIEGVQEGDTVYFSVTNIEQDWDILHGFAILGAENAELILQPGETRTLKWVARKAGIYPFYCTDFCS
;
A
#
# COMPACT_ATOMS: atom_id res chain seq x y z
N LEU A 1 -20.69 -26.45 -5.62
CA LEU A 1 -19.98 -27.01 -6.79
C LEU A 1 -18.71 -26.21 -7.01
N GLY A 2 -17.59 -26.88 -7.32
CA GLY A 2 -16.28 -26.25 -7.51
C GLY A 2 -15.62 -25.78 -6.21
N PRO A 3 -15.32 -26.67 -5.26
CA PRO A 3 -14.59 -26.29 -4.04
C PRO A 3 -13.18 -25.78 -4.40
N LEU A 4 -12.79 -24.61 -3.90
CA LEU A 4 -11.45 -24.05 -4.17
C LEU A 4 -10.59 -23.86 -2.92
N HIS A 5 -11.15 -23.28 -1.85
CA HIS A 5 -10.39 -22.90 -0.67
C HIS A 5 -11.16 -23.20 0.61
N THR A 6 -10.47 -23.57 1.68
CA THR A 6 -11.07 -23.88 2.98
C THR A 6 -10.36 -23.13 4.10
N GLU A 7 -11.14 -22.53 5.00
CA GLU A 7 -10.68 -21.83 6.21
C GLU A 7 -11.31 -22.44 7.47
N PHE A 8 -10.69 -22.23 8.63
CA PHE A 8 -11.11 -22.82 9.91
C PHE A 8 -11.31 -21.75 10.98
N ASP A 9 -12.41 -21.84 11.73
CA ASP A 9 -12.75 -20.83 12.75
C ASP A 9 -12.18 -21.10 14.16
N GLY A 10 -11.51 -22.25 14.34
CA GLY A 10 -11.01 -22.69 15.65
C GLY A 10 -12.11 -23.12 16.63
N LYS A 11 -13.35 -23.24 16.18
CA LYS A 11 -14.54 -23.64 16.96
C LYS A 11 -15.14 -24.96 16.47
N GLY A 12 -14.39 -25.72 15.67
CA GLY A 12 -14.82 -27.01 15.13
C GLY A 12 -15.53 -26.92 13.79
N TYR A 13 -15.51 -25.78 13.10
CA TYR A 13 -16.08 -25.64 11.76
C TYR A 13 -15.04 -25.25 10.72
N ALA A 14 -15.30 -25.70 9.51
CA ALA A 14 -14.58 -25.32 8.31
C ALA A 14 -15.54 -24.67 7.32
N TYR A 15 -15.00 -23.76 6.51
CA TYR A 15 -15.74 -22.94 5.57
C TYR A 15 -15.08 -23.13 4.21
N THR A 16 -15.80 -23.65 3.23
CA THR A 16 -15.27 -23.93 1.89
C THR A 16 -15.94 -23.04 0.86
N SER A 17 -15.13 -22.34 0.06
CA SER A 17 -15.61 -21.59 -1.09
C SER A 17 -16.02 -22.52 -2.22
N MET A 18 -17.17 -22.27 -2.83
CA MET A 18 -17.69 -23.03 -3.96
C MET A 18 -17.81 -22.10 -5.17
N PHE A 19 -16.84 -22.15 -6.08
CA PHE A 19 -16.72 -21.23 -7.21
C PHE A 19 -17.93 -21.27 -8.15
N ILE A 20 -18.34 -22.47 -8.55
CA ILE A 20 -19.41 -22.62 -9.57
C ILE A 20 -20.77 -22.27 -8.97
N SER A 21 -21.06 -22.72 -7.76
CA SER A 21 -22.33 -22.40 -7.10
C SER A 21 -22.34 -21.04 -6.41
N SER A 22 -21.21 -20.32 -6.39
CA SER A 22 -21.05 -18.99 -5.79
C SER A 22 -21.59 -18.93 -4.36
N GLU A 23 -20.98 -19.70 -3.47
CA GLU A 23 -21.40 -19.78 -2.06
C GLU A 23 -20.23 -20.15 -1.15
N ILE A 24 -20.40 -19.90 0.15
CA ILE A 24 -19.60 -20.50 1.21
C ILE A 24 -20.41 -21.66 1.80
N VAL A 25 -19.78 -22.81 1.98
CA VAL A 25 -20.36 -23.96 2.67
C VAL A 25 -19.65 -24.14 4.00
N LYS A 26 -20.39 -24.00 5.10
CA LYS A 26 -19.92 -24.25 6.48
C LYS A 26 -20.24 -25.68 6.86
N TRP A 27 -19.23 -26.41 7.31
CA TRP A 27 -19.37 -27.80 7.71
C TRP A 27 -18.56 -28.12 8.96
N LYS A 28 -19.00 -29.13 9.71
CA LYS A 28 -18.43 -29.47 11.02
C LYS A 28 -17.25 -30.43 10.90
N LEU A 29 -16.13 -30.10 11.53
CA LEU A 29 -14.95 -30.97 11.59
C LEU A 29 -15.29 -32.27 12.33
N GLY A 30 -14.80 -33.40 11.82
CA GLY A 30 -15.01 -34.73 12.39
C GLY A 30 -16.28 -35.43 11.90
N THR A 31 -17.43 -34.73 11.85
CA THR A 31 -18.67 -35.30 11.27
C THR A 31 -18.83 -35.01 9.78
N TRP A 32 -18.17 -33.97 9.27
CA TRP A 32 -18.23 -33.49 7.88
C TRP A 32 -19.64 -33.08 7.41
N GLU A 33 -20.54 -32.88 8.37
CA GLU A 33 -21.91 -32.46 8.12
C GLU A 33 -21.95 -30.98 7.70
N VAL A 34 -22.69 -30.69 6.62
CA VAL A 34 -22.97 -29.31 6.20
C VAL A 34 -24.01 -28.71 7.13
N VAL A 35 -23.62 -27.66 7.85
CA VAL A 35 -24.48 -27.00 8.86
C VAL A 35 -25.01 -25.65 8.38
N ASP A 36 -24.35 -25.05 7.38
CA ASP A 36 -24.82 -23.82 6.77
C ASP A 36 -24.28 -23.60 5.35
N ARG A 37 -25.01 -22.82 4.56
CA ARG A 37 -24.60 -22.37 3.23
C ARG A 37 -25.06 -20.92 3.06
N VAL A 38 -24.20 -20.08 2.48
CA VAL A 38 -24.56 -18.68 2.19
C VAL A 38 -24.09 -18.30 0.79
N PRO A 39 -24.95 -17.68 -0.04
CA PRO A 39 -24.55 -17.23 -1.36
C PRO A 39 -23.49 -16.14 -1.27
N THR A 40 -22.59 -16.14 -2.25
CA THR A 40 -21.65 -15.06 -2.54
C THR A 40 -21.84 -14.57 -3.96
N TYR A 41 -21.32 -13.39 -4.26
CA TYR A 41 -21.68 -12.67 -5.47
C TYR A 41 -20.44 -12.09 -6.15
N TYR A 42 -19.84 -12.76 -7.14
CA TYR A 42 -20.03 -14.16 -7.56
C TYR A 42 -18.67 -14.84 -7.77
N SER A 43 -18.71 -16.15 -7.99
CA SER A 43 -17.52 -16.93 -8.37
C SER A 43 -16.40 -16.75 -7.34
N ILE A 44 -16.72 -17.13 -6.11
CA ILE A 44 -15.79 -17.03 -4.97
C ILE A 44 -14.52 -17.85 -5.22
N GLY A 45 -13.37 -17.19 -5.03
CA GLY A 45 -12.05 -17.82 -5.03
C GLY A 45 -11.65 -18.23 -3.62
N HIS A 46 -10.74 -17.47 -3.01
CA HIS A 46 -10.26 -17.75 -1.65
C HIS A 46 -11.17 -17.18 -0.56
N LEU A 47 -10.97 -17.71 0.64
CA LEU A 47 -11.52 -17.22 1.89
C LEU A 47 -10.38 -16.69 2.75
N MET A 48 -10.71 -15.85 3.72
CA MET A 48 -9.82 -15.50 4.82
C MET A 48 -10.64 -15.45 6.11
N ILE A 49 -10.25 -16.24 7.11
CA ILE A 49 -10.62 -16.00 8.50
C ILE A 49 -9.41 -15.33 9.16
N PRO A 50 -9.57 -14.25 9.95
CA PRO A 50 -8.42 -13.59 10.55
C PRO A 50 -7.61 -14.57 11.40
N GLY A 51 -6.31 -14.70 11.09
CA GLY A 51 -5.42 -15.68 11.71
C GLY A 51 -5.71 -17.15 11.35
N GLY A 52 -6.40 -17.41 10.23
CA GLY A 52 -6.80 -18.74 9.73
C GLY A 52 -5.61 -19.69 9.49
N ASP A 53 -4.44 -19.14 9.20
CA ASP A 53 -3.16 -19.85 9.04
C ASP A 53 -2.38 -20.04 10.35
N SER A 54 -2.94 -19.61 11.48
CA SER A 54 -2.32 -19.72 12.80
C SER A 54 -2.91 -20.87 13.62
N LYS A 55 -2.25 -21.21 14.73
CA LYS A 55 -2.78 -22.20 15.69
C LYS A 55 -4.09 -21.77 16.36
N LYS A 56 -4.40 -20.46 16.37
CA LYS A 56 -5.54 -19.87 17.08
C LYS A 56 -6.19 -18.78 16.22
N PRO A 57 -7.02 -19.17 15.23
CA PRO A 57 -7.73 -18.20 14.40
C PRO A 57 -8.73 -17.39 15.23
N PHE A 58 -9.01 -16.17 14.78
CA PHE A 58 -9.99 -15.25 15.35
C PHE A 58 -11.34 -15.41 14.61
N GLY A 59 -11.99 -16.56 14.82
CA GLY A 59 -13.23 -17.01 14.16
C GLY A 59 -14.47 -16.18 14.49
N LYS A 60 -14.45 -14.88 14.16
CA LYS A 60 -15.59 -13.96 14.24
C LYS A 60 -16.09 -13.58 12.85
N TYR A 61 -15.19 -13.48 11.87
CA TYR A 61 -15.52 -13.12 10.49
C TYR A 61 -14.90 -14.10 9.50
N VAL A 62 -15.52 -14.22 8.33
CA VAL A 62 -14.90 -14.77 7.11
C VAL A 62 -15.04 -13.76 5.98
N LEU A 63 -13.96 -13.53 5.24
CA LEU A 63 -13.94 -12.71 4.04
C LEU A 63 -13.95 -13.62 2.81
N ALA A 64 -14.93 -13.46 1.92
CA ALA A 64 -15.00 -14.09 0.61
C ALA A 64 -14.42 -13.17 -0.45
N MET A 65 -13.46 -13.65 -1.24
CA MET A 65 -12.88 -12.90 -2.36
C MET A 65 -13.47 -13.41 -3.68
N ASN A 66 -14.40 -12.66 -4.24
CA ASN A 66 -15.17 -13.00 -5.43
C ASN A 66 -14.44 -12.54 -6.71
N LYS A 67 -14.50 -13.38 -7.76
CA LYS A 67 -13.78 -13.14 -9.01
C LYS A 67 -14.59 -12.41 -10.07
N ILE A 68 -15.92 -12.44 -9.95
CA ILE A 68 -16.82 -11.85 -10.94
C ILE A 68 -17.89 -11.04 -10.21
N THR A 69 -17.95 -9.74 -10.49
CA THR A 69 -18.77 -8.80 -9.71
C THR A 69 -20.09 -8.43 -10.38
N LYS A 70 -20.22 -8.48 -11.71
CA LYS A 70 -21.48 -8.26 -12.43
C LYS A 70 -22.25 -7.01 -11.97
N ASP A 71 -23.45 -7.20 -11.42
CA ASP A 71 -24.47 -6.21 -11.08
C ASP A 71 -24.37 -5.70 -9.64
N ARG A 72 -23.30 -6.02 -8.91
CA ARG A 72 -23.14 -5.61 -7.51
C ARG A 72 -22.88 -4.12 -7.33
N TYR A 73 -22.33 -3.45 -8.34
CA TYR A 73 -22.01 -2.02 -8.32
C TYR A 73 -22.41 -1.35 -9.64
N PRO A 74 -22.43 0.00 -9.70
CA PRO A 74 -22.60 0.71 -10.96
C PRO A 74 -21.56 0.29 -12.01
N PRO A 75 -21.95 0.21 -13.29
CA PRO A 75 -21.07 -0.27 -14.35
C PRO A 75 -19.92 0.72 -14.62
N THR A 76 -18.70 0.20 -14.77
CA THR A 76 -17.48 0.98 -15.06
C THR A 76 -16.84 0.65 -16.42
N GLY A 77 -17.56 -0.07 -17.28
CA GLY A 77 -17.08 -0.52 -18.59
C GLY A 77 -17.00 -2.05 -18.69
N ALA A 78 -16.19 -2.54 -19.62
CA ALA A 78 -16.05 -3.98 -19.90
C ALA A 78 -15.28 -4.73 -18.80
N GLU A 79 -14.42 -4.03 -18.07
CA GLU A 79 -13.70 -4.54 -16.92
C GLU A 79 -14.30 -3.92 -15.66
N LEU A 80 -14.85 -4.79 -14.81
CA LEU A 80 -15.34 -4.40 -13.49
C LEU A 80 -14.26 -4.73 -12.45
N THR A 81 -14.20 -3.93 -11.39
CA THR A 81 -13.46 -4.32 -10.18
C THR A 81 -13.99 -5.66 -9.67
N GLN A 82 -13.12 -6.47 -9.06
CA GLN A 82 -13.57 -7.60 -8.26
C GLN A 82 -14.28 -7.11 -6.99
N SER A 83 -14.75 -8.04 -6.17
CA SER A 83 -15.45 -7.72 -4.93
C SER A 83 -15.02 -8.64 -3.81
N ALA A 84 -15.00 -8.12 -2.59
CA ALA A 84 -14.86 -8.91 -1.38
C ALA A 84 -16.10 -8.74 -0.49
N GLN A 85 -16.46 -9.82 0.19
CA GLN A 85 -17.66 -9.88 1.02
C GLN A 85 -17.31 -10.35 2.43
N LEU A 86 -17.63 -9.52 3.42
CA LEU A 86 -17.39 -9.80 4.83
C LEU A 86 -18.64 -10.42 5.45
N PHE A 87 -18.49 -11.60 6.04
CA PHE A 87 -19.56 -12.31 6.75
C PHE A 87 -19.25 -12.41 8.26
N ASP A 88 -20.26 -12.19 9.09
CA ASP A 88 -20.25 -12.59 10.50
C ASP A 88 -20.46 -14.10 10.61
N ILE A 89 -19.57 -14.77 11.35
CA ILE A 89 -19.61 -16.20 11.66
C ILE A 89 -19.65 -16.47 13.16
N SER A 90 -19.92 -15.45 13.97
CA SER A 90 -19.99 -15.58 15.44
C SER A 90 -21.22 -16.35 15.92
N GLY A 91 -22.30 -16.36 15.15
CA GLY A 91 -23.53 -17.10 15.42
C GLY A 91 -23.63 -18.45 14.71
N GLU A 92 -24.83 -19.05 14.76
CA GLU A 92 -25.10 -20.33 14.09
C GLU A 92 -25.03 -20.21 12.57
N LYS A 93 -25.63 -19.14 12.03
CA LYS A 93 -25.75 -18.84 10.61
C LYS A 93 -24.81 -17.71 10.18
N MET A 94 -24.21 -17.86 9.00
CA MET A 94 -23.38 -16.83 8.38
C MET A 94 -24.25 -15.64 7.95
N LYS A 95 -23.80 -14.41 8.23
CA LYS A 95 -24.53 -13.19 7.85
C LYS A 95 -23.63 -12.25 7.06
N LEU A 96 -24.01 -11.91 5.84
CA LEU A 96 -23.33 -10.89 5.05
C LEU A 96 -23.43 -9.54 5.77
N LEU A 97 -22.29 -8.92 6.06
CA LEU A 97 -22.20 -7.61 6.70
C LEU A 97 -21.86 -6.50 5.71
N LEU A 98 -20.92 -6.79 4.80
CA LEU A 98 -20.39 -5.79 3.87
C LEU A 98 -20.00 -6.45 2.56
N ASP A 99 -20.26 -5.74 1.47
CA ASP A 99 -19.84 -6.06 0.11
C ASP A 99 -19.11 -4.83 -0.44
N PHE A 100 -17.86 -4.99 -0.90
CA PHE A 100 -17.02 -3.86 -1.32
C PHE A 100 -16.10 -4.20 -2.49
N PRO A 101 -15.86 -3.25 -3.42
CA PRO A 101 -15.02 -3.49 -4.59
C PRO A 101 -13.54 -3.63 -4.21
N THR A 102 -12.81 -4.42 -4.98
CA THR A 102 -11.36 -4.58 -4.89
C THR A 102 -10.71 -4.43 -6.26
N ILE A 103 -9.52 -3.84 -6.31
CA ILE A 103 -8.76 -3.61 -7.55
C ILE A 103 -7.61 -4.62 -7.63
N GLY A 104 -7.33 -5.12 -8.84
CA GLY A 104 -6.17 -5.97 -9.11
C GLY A 104 -6.35 -7.42 -8.71
N GLU A 105 -7.59 -7.92 -8.66
CA GLU A 105 -7.95 -9.31 -8.33
C GLU A 105 -7.15 -9.88 -7.12
N PRO A 106 -7.32 -9.37 -5.89
CA PRO A 106 -6.66 -9.95 -4.73
C PRO A 106 -6.97 -11.46 -4.62
N HIS A 107 -5.92 -12.28 -4.64
CA HIS A 107 -6.07 -13.73 -4.56
C HIS A 107 -6.15 -14.24 -3.13
N TYR A 108 -5.44 -13.62 -2.21
CA TYR A 108 -5.44 -14.03 -0.81
C TYR A 108 -5.30 -12.80 0.09
N ALA A 109 -5.75 -12.94 1.33
CA ALA A 109 -5.65 -11.92 2.35
C ALA A 109 -5.31 -12.56 3.69
N GLN A 110 -4.76 -11.78 4.61
CA GLN A 110 -4.65 -12.16 6.01
C GLN A 110 -5.06 -10.97 6.87
N ALA A 111 -5.68 -11.25 8.01
CA ALA A 111 -6.06 -10.24 8.98
C ALA A 111 -5.70 -10.71 10.40
N LEU A 112 -5.47 -9.73 11.29
CA LEU A 112 -5.14 -9.95 12.68
C LEU A 112 -5.71 -8.83 13.54
N PRO A 113 -5.89 -9.03 14.87
CA PRO A 113 -6.30 -7.97 15.77
C PRO A 113 -5.30 -6.81 15.73
N ALA A 114 -5.81 -5.59 15.54
CA ALA A 114 -4.98 -4.39 15.44
C ALA A 114 -4.02 -4.21 16.64
N SER A 115 -4.41 -4.67 17.83
CA SER A 115 -3.58 -4.62 19.05
C SER A 115 -2.24 -5.38 18.94
N LEU A 116 -2.09 -6.32 17.99
CA LEU A 116 -0.81 -7.04 17.82
C LEU A 116 0.25 -6.25 17.04
N ILE A 117 -0.14 -5.19 16.32
CA ILE A 117 0.75 -4.41 15.45
C ILE A 117 0.72 -2.90 15.70
N ARG A 118 -0.36 -2.35 16.29
CA ARG A 118 -0.53 -0.91 16.51
C ARG A 118 0.68 -0.28 17.19
N ASP A 119 1.21 -0.93 18.22
CA ASP A 119 2.29 -0.37 19.03
C ASP A 119 3.69 -0.61 18.41
N LYS A 120 3.74 -1.22 17.20
CA LYS A 120 4.96 -1.50 16.42
C LYS A 120 5.10 -0.61 15.18
N GLN A 121 4.28 0.42 15.06
CA GLN A 121 4.30 1.33 13.90
C GLN A 121 5.57 2.17 13.90
N VAL A 122 6.22 2.25 12.75
CA VAL A 122 7.30 3.22 12.50
C VAL A 122 6.62 4.55 12.12
N LYS A 123 6.79 5.58 12.93
CA LYS A 123 6.19 6.91 12.69
C LYS A 123 7.06 7.79 11.78
N PHE A 124 8.37 7.71 11.98
CA PHE A 124 9.40 8.40 11.23
C PHE A 124 10.73 7.66 11.41
N TYR A 125 11.67 7.95 10.53
CA TYR A 125 13.05 7.48 10.65
C TYR A 125 13.91 8.52 11.38
N SER A 126 14.77 8.05 12.27
CA SER A 126 15.71 8.92 12.97
C SER A 126 16.75 9.49 11.99
N LEU A 127 16.78 10.81 11.81
CA LEU A 127 17.81 11.47 10.98
C LEU A 127 19.23 11.19 11.48
N LYS A 128 19.40 11.06 12.80
CA LYS A 128 20.70 10.73 13.41
C LYS A 128 21.20 9.35 12.98
N GLU A 129 20.29 8.40 12.84
CA GLU A 129 20.61 7.01 12.50
C GLU A 129 20.64 6.74 10.99
N SER A 130 20.27 7.73 10.17
CA SER A 130 20.30 7.61 8.71
C SER A 130 21.70 7.28 8.21
N THR A 131 21.80 6.19 7.45
CA THR A 131 23.02 5.69 6.83
C THR A 131 23.15 6.07 5.35
N HIS A 132 22.18 6.82 4.81
CA HIS A 132 22.21 7.23 3.41
C HIS A 132 23.43 8.14 3.16
N PRO A 133 24.29 7.87 2.16
CA PRO A 133 25.58 8.56 1.99
C PRO A 133 25.45 10.07 1.69
N ARG A 134 24.26 10.50 1.26
CA ARG A 134 23.96 11.91 0.94
C ARG A 134 22.91 12.54 1.86
N VAL A 135 22.65 11.98 3.04
CA VAL A 135 21.70 12.56 4.00
C VAL A 135 22.10 13.98 4.41
N ALA A 136 21.15 14.91 4.37
CA ALA A 136 21.24 16.27 4.91
C ALA A 136 20.33 16.39 6.13
N ARG A 137 20.87 16.71 7.31
CA ARG A 137 20.09 16.79 8.56
C ARG A 137 19.57 18.19 8.87
N ALA A 138 20.11 19.18 8.19
CA ALA A 138 19.75 20.57 8.29
C ALA A 138 20.08 21.28 6.98
N GLU A 139 19.51 22.46 6.78
CA GLU A 139 19.79 23.30 5.60
C GLU A 139 21.29 23.59 5.44
N SER A 140 22.03 23.75 6.53
CA SER A 140 23.48 24.00 6.51
C SER A 140 24.31 22.82 5.97
N GLU A 141 23.74 21.61 5.87
CA GLU A 141 24.38 20.43 5.28
C GLU A 141 24.04 20.23 3.79
N THR A 142 23.23 21.12 3.22
CA THR A 142 22.82 21.11 1.82
C THR A 142 23.90 21.72 0.93
N GLY A 143 23.83 21.47 -0.38
CA GLY A 143 24.79 22.04 -1.32
C GLY A 143 24.81 21.35 -2.66
N ILE A 144 25.58 21.92 -3.58
CA ILE A 144 25.70 21.47 -4.96
C ILE A 144 27.16 21.12 -5.22
N GLU A 145 27.42 19.89 -5.65
CA GLU A 145 28.76 19.40 -6.00
C GLU A 145 28.81 18.99 -7.47
N ARG A 146 29.82 19.45 -8.20
CA ARG A 146 30.04 19.10 -9.60
C ARG A 146 31.28 18.21 -9.76
N SER A 147 31.13 17.15 -10.55
CA SER A 147 32.23 16.32 -11.05
C SER A 147 32.04 16.11 -12.56
N GLY A 148 32.72 16.92 -13.37
CA GLY A 148 32.51 16.96 -14.82
C GLY A 148 31.06 17.33 -15.17
N ARG A 149 30.38 16.45 -15.91
CA ARG A 149 28.94 16.59 -16.26
C ARG A 149 27.98 16.03 -15.22
N ARG A 150 28.49 15.48 -14.11
CA ARG A 150 27.66 15.01 -13.00
C ARG A 150 27.51 16.14 -12.00
N VAL A 151 26.26 16.49 -11.67
CA VAL A 151 25.92 17.44 -10.62
C VAL A 151 25.16 16.69 -9.53
N ASN A 152 25.63 16.75 -8.29
CA ASN A 152 24.91 16.20 -7.14
C ASN A 152 24.36 17.35 -6.31
N VAL A 153 23.04 17.46 -6.27
CA VAL A 153 22.33 18.39 -5.40
C VAL A 153 21.95 17.62 -4.13
N LYS A 154 22.49 18.07 -3.00
CA LYS A 154 22.11 17.59 -1.68
C LYS A 154 21.14 18.61 -1.08
N MET A 155 19.90 18.20 -0.83
CA MET A 155 18.76 19.07 -0.54
C MET A 155 17.97 18.53 0.64
N ILE A 156 17.31 19.41 1.40
CA ILE A 156 16.31 19.04 2.40
C ILE A 156 14.91 19.41 1.91
N ALA A 157 13.92 18.74 2.49
CA ALA A 157 12.52 19.10 2.48
C ALA A 157 12.03 19.22 3.93
N ILE A 158 11.39 20.34 4.25
CA ILE A 158 10.64 20.59 5.48
C ILE A 158 9.35 21.30 5.06
N ARG A 159 8.30 21.32 5.88
CA ARG A 159 7.03 21.95 5.51
C ARG A 159 7.20 23.32 4.85
N SER A 160 6.56 23.46 3.69
CA SER A 160 6.59 24.66 2.83
C SER A 160 7.95 25.06 2.25
N HIS A 161 9.00 24.23 2.38
CA HIS A 161 10.35 24.67 2.00
C HIS A 161 11.28 23.53 1.54
N PHE A 162 11.95 23.77 0.41
CA PHE A 162 13.15 23.02 0.02
C PHE A 162 14.37 23.91 0.24
N ALA A 163 15.48 23.32 0.68
CA ALA A 163 16.76 24.02 0.67
C ALA A 163 17.83 23.14 0.01
N PRO A 164 18.53 23.63 -1.04
CA PRO A 164 18.31 24.90 -1.73
C PRO A 164 16.99 24.90 -2.56
N ASP A 165 16.33 26.06 -2.66
CA ASP A 165 15.14 26.30 -3.47
C ASP A 165 15.45 26.92 -4.85
N ASN A 166 16.61 27.57 -5.00
CA ASN A 166 17.15 28.01 -6.28
C ASN A 166 18.49 27.33 -6.58
N ILE A 167 18.57 26.67 -7.75
CA ILE A 167 19.72 25.87 -8.17
C ILE A 167 20.20 26.41 -9.51
N GLU A 168 21.31 27.15 -9.47
CA GLU A 168 21.93 27.75 -10.65
C GLU A 168 23.21 26.99 -11.06
N GLY A 169 23.69 27.25 -12.28
CA GLY A 169 24.96 26.70 -12.77
C GLY A 169 24.90 25.26 -13.29
N VAL A 170 23.71 24.67 -13.42
CA VAL A 170 23.48 23.45 -14.23
C VAL A 170 23.58 23.81 -15.72
N GLN A 171 24.26 22.99 -16.50
CA GLN A 171 24.51 23.20 -17.92
C GLN A 171 23.78 22.15 -18.75
N GLU A 172 23.46 22.51 -20.00
CA GLU A 172 22.90 21.56 -20.96
C GLU A 172 23.82 20.33 -21.12
N GLY A 173 23.23 19.13 -21.07
CA GLY A 173 23.92 17.85 -21.08
C GLY A 173 24.33 17.32 -19.69
N ASP A 174 24.17 18.09 -18.61
CA ASP A 174 24.44 17.60 -17.27
C ASP A 174 23.49 16.48 -16.83
N THR A 175 24.02 15.54 -16.06
CA THR A 175 23.22 14.59 -15.28
C THR A 175 23.20 15.04 -13.83
N VAL A 176 22.03 15.48 -13.38
CA VAL A 176 21.78 15.98 -12.03
C VAL A 176 21.19 14.87 -11.17
N TYR A 177 21.70 14.73 -9.95
CA TYR A 177 21.17 13.83 -8.93
C TYR A 177 20.68 14.66 -7.75
N PHE A 178 19.37 14.72 -7.55
CA PHE A 178 18.73 15.39 -6.42
C PHE A 178 18.59 14.40 -5.27
N SER A 179 19.52 14.41 -4.32
CA SER A 179 19.41 13.69 -3.06
C SER A 179 18.64 14.55 -2.07
N VAL A 180 17.36 14.24 -1.87
CA VAL A 180 16.44 15.00 -1.02
C VAL A 180 16.24 14.26 0.30
N THR A 181 16.47 14.93 1.43
CA THR A 181 16.18 14.43 2.77
C THR A 181 14.94 15.11 3.33
N ASN A 182 13.91 14.33 3.68
CA ASN A 182 12.81 14.85 4.51
C ASN A 182 13.31 14.99 5.95
N ILE A 183 13.46 16.23 6.43
CA ILE A 183 14.00 16.51 7.77
C ILE A 183 12.91 16.63 8.85
N GLU A 184 11.65 16.39 8.52
CA GLU A 184 10.57 16.31 9.52
C GLU A 184 10.84 15.15 10.49
N GLN A 185 10.56 15.38 11.76
CA GLN A 185 10.64 14.38 12.85
C GLN A 185 9.30 14.27 13.57
N ASP A 186 8.23 14.36 12.78
CA ASP A 186 6.86 14.17 13.21
C ASP A 186 6.15 13.17 12.29
N TRP A 187 5.08 12.59 12.79
CA TRP A 187 4.34 11.53 12.11
C TRP A 187 3.53 12.08 10.93
N ASP A 188 3.52 11.34 9.83
CA ASP A 188 2.65 11.57 8.66
C ASP A 188 2.92 12.90 7.92
N ILE A 189 4.13 13.44 8.02
CA ILE A 189 4.58 14.61 7.23
C ILE A 189 5.49 14.13 6.10
N LEU A 190 4.88 13.59 5.05
CA LEU A 190 5.61 13.16 3.86
C LEU A 190 5.94 14.36 2.96
N HIS A 191 6.96 14.19 2.14
CA HIS A 191 7.28 15.14 1.08
C HIS A 191 7.41 14.42 -0.26
N GLY A 192 6.93 15.09 -1.30
CA GLY A 192 7.17 14.70 -2.68
C GLY A 192 8.35 15.46 -3.27
N PHE A 193 8.92 14.96 -4.37
CA PHE A 193 9.82 15.76 -5.20
C PHE A 193 9.66 15.38 -6.67
N ALA A 194 9.25 16.37 -7.47
CA ALA A 194 9.23 16.30 -8.92
C ALA A 194 9.88 17.54 -9.52
N ILE A 195 10.48 17.39 -10.70
CA ILE A 195 11.08 18.47 -11.49
C ILE A 195 10.60 18.39 -12.94
N LEU A 196 10.29 19.55 -13.53
CA LEU A 196 9.83 19.63 -14.91
C LEU A 196 10.82 18.93 -15.87
N GLY A 197 10.28 18.11 -16.77
CA GLY A 197 11.08 17.36 -17.75
C GLY A 197 11.79 16.13 -17.20
N ALA A 198 11.53 15.72 -15.96
CA ALA A 198 11.91 14.39 -15.50
C ALA A 198 11.18 13.30 -16.30
N GLU A 199 11.92 12.24 -16.67
CA GLU A 199 11.40 11.08 -17.41
C GLU A 199 11.37 9.82 -16.53
N ASN A 200 11.31 10.00 -15.22
CA ASN A 200 11.19 8.94 -14.24
C ASN A 200 10.09 9.27 -13.24
N ALA A 201 9.77 8.30 -12.38
CA ALA A 201 8.82 8.52 -11.31
C ALA A 201 9.33 9.59 -10.33
N GLU A 202 8.41 10.42 -9.85
CA GLU A 202 8.66 11.34 -8.73
C GLU A 202 9.06 10.59 -7.46
N LEU A 203 9.61 11.34 -6.50
CA LEU A 203 9.92 10.79 -5.17
C LEU A 203 8.76 11.03 -4.22
N ILE A 204 8.50 10.03 -3.37
CA ILE A 204 7.86 10.23 -2.07
C ILE A 204 8.87 9.89 -0.97
N LEU A 205 8.97 10.74 0.04
CA LEU A 205 9.97 10.72 1.11
C LEU A 205 9.26 10.66 2.46
N GLN A 206 9.42 9.55 3.18
CA GLN A 206 8.94 9.46 4.57
C GLN A 206 9.74 10.39 5.50
N PRO A 207 9.18 10.85 6.63
CA PRO A 207 9.94 11.67 7.58
C PRO A 207 11.25 10.99 8.01
N GLY A 208 12.38 11.68 7.83
CA GLY A 208 13.73 11.17 8.07
C GLY A 208 14.37 10.37 6.92
N GLU A 209 13.63 10.09 5.83
CA GLU A 209 14.15 9.37 4.66
C GLU A 209 14.95 10.30 3.74
N THR A 210 15.96 9.72 3.07
CA THR A 210 16.65 10.37 1.94
C THR A 210 16.48 9.54 0.69
N ARG A 211 16.02 10.15 -0.41
CA ARG A 211 15.97 9.50 -1.73
C ARG A 211 16.63 10.36 -2.78
N THR A 212 17.04 9.73 -3.88
CA THR A 212 17.72 10.41 -4.98
C THR A 212 16.98 10.27 -6.30
N LEU A 213 16.65 11.40 -6.93
CA LEU A 213 16.10 11.45 -8.28
C LEU A 213 17.19 11.85 -9.27
N LYS A 214 17.27 11.12 -10.39
CA LYS A 214 18.15 11.47 -11.52
C LYS A 214 17.39 12.32 -12.53
N TRP A 215 17.97 13.42 -12.97
CA TRP A 215 17.42 14.28 -14.02
C TRP A 215 18.53 14.66 -15.01
N VAL A 216 18.17 14.88 -16.27
CA VAL A 216 19.14 15.26 -17.32
C VAL A 216 18.74 16.61 -17.90
N ALA A 217 19.66 17.57 -17.83
CA ALA A 217 19.46 18.92 -18.33
C ALA A 217 19.52 18.94 -19.86
N ARG A 218 18.42 18.65 -20.56
CA ARG A 218 18.46 18.49 -22.02
C ARG A 218 18.51 19.79 -22.81
N LYS A 219 18.05 20.89 -22.21
CA LYS A 219 18.00 22.20 -22.85
C LYS A 219 18.25 23.27 -21.80
N ALA A 220 18.88 24.37 -22.18
CA ALA A 220 18.92 25.56 -21.33
C ALA A 220 17.51 26.12 -21.05
N GLY A 221 17.23 26.49 -19.81
CA GLY A 221 15.94 27.06 -19.42
C GLY A 221 15.71 27.07 -17.90
N ILE A 222 14.51 27.48 -17.50
CA ILE A 222 14.04 27.43 -16.11
C ILE A 222 13.21 26.17 -15.93
N TYR A 223 13.59 25.35 -14.95
CA TYR A 223 12.94 24.08 -14.64
C TYR A 223 12.42 24.12 -13.21
N PRO A 224 11.12 24.39 -13.01
CA PRO A 224 10.54 24.35 -11.67
C PRO A 224 10.57 22.92 -11.13
N PHE A 225 10.86 22.81 -9.85
CA PHE A 225 10.58 21.62 -9.05
C PHE A 225 9.61 21.97 -7.93
N TYR A 226 8.88 20.98 -7.43
CA TYR A 226 7.85 21.18 -6.43
C TYR A 226 7.61 19.92 -5.60
N CYS A 227 6.95 20.10 -4.45
CA CYS A 227 6.49 19.01 -3.61
C CYS A 227 5.19 18.47 -4.18
N THR A 228 5.17 17.19 -4.55
CA THR A 228 3.97 16.53 -5.10
C THR A 228 2.99 16.10 -4.01
N ASP A 229 3.47 15.99 -2.77
CA ASP A 229 2.66 15.66 -1.60
C ASP A 229 2.11 16.93 -0.93
N PHE A 230 0.87 16.87 -0.43
CA PHE A 230 0.26 17.99 0.28
C PHE A 230 0.80 18.04 1.72
N CYS A 231 1.95 18.68 1.88
CA CYS A 231 2.62 18.77 3.18
C CYS A 231 2.30 20.06 3.96
N SER A 232 1.75 21.08 3.31
CA SER A 232 1.39 22.37 3.91
C SER A 232 0.41 23.18 3.07
#